data_AF-A0A850RHR0-F1
#
_entry.id   AF-A0A850RHR0-F1
#
_cell.length_a   1.000
_cell.length_b   1.000
_cell.length_c   1.000
_cell.angle_alpha   90.00
_cell.angle_beta   90.00
_cell.angle_gamma   90.00
#
_symmetry.space_group_name_H-M   'P 1'
#
loop_
_entity.id
_entity.type
_entity.pdbx_description
1 polymer ?
#
loop_
_entity_poly.entity_id
_entity_poly.type
_entity_poly.pdbx_seq_one_letter_code
_entity_poly.pdbx_strand_id
1 'polypeptide(L)'
;MARVRASSKTTKARVNLAVDPALCVKLSSASDWSESELRAEGFAANPTTLGALQLACRFTDAEAAAACCVSLRTWQRWRATGQPDPTAVRLLAVLAGFVPWVGWDGWEVHNGYLFPPGYRRGGIPPGEFFALVFYRQQVSEYQRLNAQLRAKLAALEAQQTPSAPAVDPAIRSQLQALAVQVQSLGGELAALGARLEGAAHG
;
A
#
# COMPACT_ATOMS: atom_id res chain seq x y z
N MET A 1 -76.80 -19.44 1.16
CA MET A 1 -75.86 -19.51 0.02
C MET A 1 -74.45 -19.19 0.50
N ALA A 2 -73.64 -20.20 0.84
CA ALA A 2 -72.27 -20.03 1.33
C ALA A 2 -71.29 -20.53 0.26
N ARG A 3 -70.41 -19.65 -0.25
CA ARG A 3 -69.37 -20.00 -1.23
C ARG A 3 -68.11 -20.47 -0.49
N VAL A 4 -67.79 -21.76 -0.60
CA VAL A 4 -66.49 -22.32 -0.19
C VAL A 4 -65.51 -22.13 -1.35
N ARG A 5 -64.43 -21.38 -1.13
CA ARG A 5 -63.34 -21.17 -2.11
C ARG A 5 -62.36 -22.35 -2.07
N ALA A 6 -62.04 -22.85 -3.25
CA ALA A 6 -61.11 -23.95 -3.50
C ALA A 6 -59.65 -23.57 -3.17
N SER A 7 -58.96 -24.50 -2.51
CA SER A 7 -57.53 -24.44 -2.19
C SER A 7 -56.71 -24.82 -3.43
N SER A 8 -55.90 -23.89 -3.94
CA SER A 8 -55.01 -24.12 -5.08
C SER A 8 -53.66 -24.63 -4.57
N LYS A 9 -53.33 -25.89 -4.89
CA LYS A 9 -52.02 -26.50 -4.65
C LYS A 9 -51.04 -25.99 -5.71
N THR A 10 -50.05 -25.21 -5.31
CA THR A 10 -48.96 -24.74 -6.17
C THR A 10 -47.88 -25.81 -6.26
N THR A 11 -47.82 -26.53 -7.38
CA THR A 11 -46.76 -27.49 -7.71
C THR A 11 -45.50 -26.70 -8.08
N LYS A 12 -44.48 -26.75 -7.21
CA LYS A 12 -43.19 -26.10 -7.43
C LYS A 12 -42.34 -26.99 -8.36
N ALA A 13 -42.30 -26.64 -9.65
CA ALA A 13 -41.42 -27.29 -10.63
C ALA A 13 -39.95 -27.08 -10.23
N ARG A 14 -39.23 -28.18 -9.94
CA ARG A 14 -37.78 -28.20 -9.83
C ARG A 14 -37.20 -28.01 -11.23
N VAL A 15 -36.59 -26.86 -11.47
CA VAL A 15 -35.76 -26.65 -12.67
C VAL A 15 -34.48 -27.46 -12.45
N ASN A 16 -34.39 -28.64 -13.06
CA ASN A 16 -33.13 -29.34 -13.25
C ASN A 16 -32.33 -28.57 -14.30
N LEU A 17 -31.41 -27.73 -13.84
CA LEU A 17 -30.29 -27.24 -14.66
C LEU A 17 -29.37 -28.45 -14.92
N ALA A 18 -29.73 -29.26 -15.91
CA ALA A 18 -28.83 -30.24 -16.48
C ALA A 18 -27.70 -29.47 -17.16
N VAL A 19 -26.56 -29.39 -16.50
CA VAL A 19 -25.31 -28.92 -17.09
C VAL A 19 -24.94 -29.92 -18.18
N ASP A 20 -24.80 -29.43 -19.41
CA ASP A 20 -24.50 -30.22 -20.59
C ASP A 20 -23.11 -30.89 -20.44
N PRO A 21 -23.01 -32.23 -20.38
CA PRO A 21 -21.74 -32.92 -20.16
C PRO A 21 -20.77 -32.76 -21.35
N ALA A 22 -21.26 -32.32 -22.52
CA ALA A 22 -20.42 -32.05 -23.68
C ALA A 22 -19.64 -30.72 -23.59
N LEU A 23 -20.02 -29.82 -22.67
CA LEU A 23 -19.27 -28.60 -22.35
C LEU A 23 -18.21 -28.82 -21.26
N CYS A 24 -17.97 -30.06 -20.83
CA CYS A 24 -16.71 -30.46 -20.20
C CYS A 24 -15.57 -30.41 -21.25
N VAL A 25 -15.30 -29.20 -21.72
CA VAL A 25 -14.00 -28.77 -22.25
C VAL A 25 -12.95 -29.48 -21.43
N LYS A 26 -12.09 -30.26 -22.09
CA LYS A 26 -10.92 -30.94 -21.55
C LYS A 26 -10.46 -30.21 -20.30
N LEU A 27 -10.91 -30.68 -19.14
CA LEU A 27 -10.57 -30.07 -17.86
C LEU A 27 -9.06 -30.22 -17.83
N SER A 28 -8.34 -29.12 -18.04
CA SER A 28 -6.91 -29.12 -17.76
C SER A 28 -6.82 -29.70 -16.35
N SER A 29 -5.93 -30.66 -16.18
CA SER A 29 -5.76 -31.25 -14.86
C SER A 29 -5.58 -30.07 -13.89
N ALA A 30 -6.14 -30.12 -12.69
CA ALA A 30 -5.99 -29.02 -11.72
C ALA A 30 -4.51 -28.65 -11.44
N SER A 31 -3.57 -29.48 -11.94
CA SER A 31 -2.12 -29.25 -12.00
C SER A 31 -1.67 -28.16 -12.97
N ASP A 32 -2.50 -27.75 -13.94
CA ASP A 32 -2.11 -26.78 -14.98
C ASP A 32 -2.44 -25.33 -14.60
N TRP A 33 -3.13 -25.13 -13.48
CA TRP A 33 -3.57 -23.81 -13.05
C TRP A 33 -2.46 -23.09 -12.29
N SER A 34 -2.34 -21.78 -12.52
CA SER A 34 -1.54 -20.97 -11.62
C SER A 34 -2.18 -20.96 -10.22
N GLU A 35 -1.38 -20.74 -9.16
CA GLU A 35 -1.92 -20.69 -7.80
C GLU A 35 -3.03 -19.64 -7.63
N SER A 36 -2.90 -18.50 -8.31
CA SER A 36 -3.88 -17.41 -8.24
C SER A 36 -5.20 -17.79 -8.92
N GLU A 37 -5.13 -18.42 -10.10
CA GLU A 37 -6.32 -18.94 -10.81
C GLU A 37 -7.03 -20.02 -10.00
N LEU A 38 -6.27 -20.94 -9.39
CA LEU A 38 -6.83 -21.98 -8.52
C LEU A 38 -7.63 -21.42 -7.35
N ARG A 39 -7.09 -20.40 -6.69
CA ARG A 39 -7.77 -19.71 -5.59
C ARG A 39 -9.03 -18.98 -6.07
N ALA A 40 -8.94 -18.27 -7.20
CA ALA A 40 -10.07 -17.53 -7.77
C ALA A 40 -11.23 -18.45 -8.18
N GLU A 41 -10.92 -19.53 -8.91
CA GLU A 41 -11.89 -20.56 -9.33
C GLU A 41 -12.48 -21.33 -8.14
N GLY A 42 -11.66 -21.60 -7.12
CA GLY A 42 -12.11 -22.13 -5.86
C GLY A 42 -13.16 -21.24 -5.19
N PHE A 43 -12.92 -19.93 -5.18
CA PHE A 43 -13.87 -18.95 -4.66
C PHE A 43 -15.13 -18.81 -5.54
N ALA A 44 -15.02 -19.05 -6.85
CA ALA A 44 -16.17 -19.22 -7.73
C ALA A 44 -16.98 -20.52 -7.46
N ALA A 45 -16.54 -21.33 -6.50
CA ALA A 45 -17.11 -22.62 -6.10
C ALA A 45 -17.01 -23.71 -7.18
N ASN A 46 -15.93 -23.70 -7.96
CA ASN A 46 -15.65 -24.77 -8.92
C ASN A 46 -15.28 -26.07 -8.17
N PRO A 47 -16.08 -27.15 -8.25
CA PRO A 47 -15.90 -28.35 -7.44
C PRO A 47 -14.63 -29.14 -7.78
N THR A 48 -14.06 -28.95 -8.97
CA THR A 48 -12.83 -29.65 -9.38
C THR A 48 -11.59 -29.18 -8.60
N THR A 49 -11.68 -28.02 -7.97
CA THR A 49 -10.58 -27.38 -7.24
C THR A 49 -10.35 -27.94 -5.85
N LEU A 50 -11.31 -28.71 -5.30
CA LEU A 50 -11.32 -29.17 -3.91
C LEU A 50 -9.99 -29.81 -3.49
N GLY A 51 -9.48 -30.75 -4.29
CA GLY A 51 -8.24 -31.47 -3.99
C GLY A 51 -6.99 -30.58 -4.10
N ALA A 52 -6.94 -29.71 -5.10
CA ALA A 52 -5.82 -28.80 -5.29
C ALA A 52 -5.77 -27.71 -4.20
N LEU A 53 -6.93 -27.19 -3.77
CA LEU A 53 -7.04 -26.25 -2.65
C LEU A 53 -6.63 -26.89 -1.32
N GLN A 54 -7.03 -28.14 -1.07
CA GLN A 54 -6.58 -28.88 0.11
C GLN A 54 -5.04 -28.96 0.16
N LEU A 55 -4.41 -29.26 -0.98
CA LEU A 55 -2.94 -29.30 -1.10
C LEU A 55 -2.31 -27.92 -0.89
N ALA A 56 -2.91 -26.85 -1.43
CA ALA A 56 -2.46 -25.48 -1.22
C ALA A 56 -2.52 -25.07 0.25
N CYS A 57 -3.56 -25.49 0.98
CA CYS A 57 -3.68 -25.33 2.44
C CYS A 57 -2.72 -26.23 3.23
N ARG A 58 -2.10 -27.24 2.59
CA ARG A 58 -1.30 -28.30 3.23
C ARG A 58 -2.08 -29.10 4.27
N PHE A 59 -3.39 -29.26 4.06
CA PHE A 59 -4.25 -29.99 4.99
C PHE A 59 -4.29 -31.49 4.64
N THR A 60 -4.22 -32.31 5.69
CA THR A 60 -4.72 -33.69 5.64
C THR A 60 -6.24 -33.72 5.46
N ASP A 61 -6.81 -34.87 5.08
CA ASP A 61 -8.27 -34.99 4.93
C ASP A 61 -9.02 -34.69 6.24
N ALA A 62 -8.44 -35.04 7.39
CA ALA A 62 -9.04 -34.76 8.69
C ALA A 62 -9.03 -33.26 9.03
N GLU A 63 -7.91 -32.57 8.75
CA GLU A 63 -7.81 -31.12 8.95
C GLU A 63 -8.73 -30.36 8.00
N ALA A 64 -8.81 -30.76 6.73
CA ALA A 64 -9.71 -30.14 5.76
C ALA A 64 -11.18 -30.33 6.14
N ALA A 65 -11.56 -31.53 6.60
CA ALA A 65 -12.89 -31.80 7.12
C ALA A 65 -13.22 -30.93 8.34
N ALA A 66 -12.29 -30.83 9.29
CA ALA A 66 -12.44 -29.98 10.48
C ALA A 66 -12.55 -28.50 10.14
N ALA A 67 -11.70 -27.98 9.25
CA ALA A 67 -11.73 -26.61 8.78
C ALA A 67 -13.05 -26.26 8.08
N CYS A 68 -13.64 -27.22 7.37
CA CYS A 68 -14.95 -27.07 6.72
C CYS A 68 -16.14 -27.40 7.64
N CYS A 69 -15.90 -27.68 8.93
CA CYS A 69 -16.93 -28.05 9.91
C CYS A 69 -17.78 -29.26 9.49
N VAL A 70 -17.18 -30.26 8.82
CA VAL A 70 -17.85 -31.50 8.41
C VAL A 70 -17.14 -32.74 8.96
N SER A 71 -17.84 -33.87 8.99
CA SER A 71 -17.20 -35.14 9.34
C SER A 71 -16.23 -35.60 8.25
N LEU A 72 -15.19 -36.36 8.64
CA LEU A 72 -14.25 -36.96 7.70
C LEU A 72 -14.94 -37.82 6.63
N ARG A 73 -16.02 -38.52 7.00
CA ARG A 73 -16.84 -39.31 6.06
C ARG A 73 -17.47 -38.44 4.98
N THR A 74 -18.02 -37.29 5.36
CA THR A 74 -18.63 -36.34 4.41
C THR A 74 -17.57 -35.79 3.46
N TRP A 75 -16.39 -35.44 3.98
CA TRP A 75 -15.26 -34.98 3.18
C TRP A 75 -14.80 -36.02 2.15
N GLN A 76 -14.58 -37.26 2.59
CA GLN A 76 -14.21 -38.36 1.70
C GLN A 76 -15.26 -38.61 0.62
N ARG A 77 -16.55 -38.52 0.96
CA ARG A 77 -17.63 -38.62 -0.02
C ARG A 77 -17.54 -37.49 -1.05
N TRP A 78 -17.31 -36.25 -0.65
CA TRP A 78 -17.16 -35.14 -1.59
C TRP A 78 -15.99 -35.35 -2.57
N ARG A 79 -14.85 -35.85 -2.08
CA ARG A 79 -13.71 -36.21 -2.93
C ARG A 79 -14.04 -37.33 -3.91
N ALA A 80 -14.77 -38.35 -3.47
CA ALA A 80 -15.15 -39.47 -4.31
C ALA A 80 -16.21 -39.08 -5.37
N THR A 81 -17.17 -38.23 -5.03
CA THR A 81 -18.27 -37.87 -5.92
C THR A 81 -18.00 -36.62 -6.76
N GLY A 82 -16.99 -35.81 -6.40
CA GLY A 82 -16.74 -34.50 -7.03
C GLY A 82 -17.87 -33.49 -6.79
N GLN A 83 -18.61 -33.64 -5.69
CA GLN A 83 -19.79 -32.82 -5.36
C GLN A 83 -19.66 -32.23 -3.94
N PRO A 84 -18.65 -31.36 -3.69
CA PRO A 84 -18.54 -30.64 -2.43
C PRO A 84 -19.63 -29.57 -2.26
N ASP A 85 -19.87 -29.15 -1.02
CA ASP A 85 -20.63 -27.93 -0.76
C ASP A 85 -19.87 -26.72 -1.34
N PRO A 86 -20.50 -25.89 -2.21
CA PRO A 86 -19.92 -24.66 -2.72
C PRO A 86 -19.29 -23.76 -1.65
N THR A 87 -19.91 -23.70 -0.47
CA THR A 87 -19.43 -22.89 0.66
C THR A 87 -18.10 -23.41 1.22
N ALA A 88 -17.94 -24.73 1.27
CA ALA A 88 -16.69 -25.35 1.74
C ALA A 88 -15.55 -25.10 0.75
N VAL A 89 -15.81 -25.15 -0.56
CA VAL A 89 -14.81 -24.83 -1.59
C VAL A 89 -14.36 -23.36 -1.47
N ARG A 90 -15.32 -22.44 -1.29
CA ARG A 90 -15.03 -21.02 -1.06
C ARG A 90 -14.18 -20.78 0.18
N LEU A 91 -14.52 -21.46 1.28
CA LEU A 91 -13.77 -21.36 2.53
C LEU A 91 -12.33 -21.85 2.35
N LEU A 92 -12.14 -22.97 1.65
CA LEU A 92 -10.79 -23.48 1.36
C LEU A 92 -9.99 -22.53 0.47
N ALA A 93 -10.62 -21.86 -0.50
CA ALA A 93 -9.95 -20.82 -1.28
C ALA A 93 -9.43 -19.69 -0.38
N VAL A 94 -10.25 -19.22 0.57
CA VAL A 94 -9.85 -18.19 1.55
C VAL A 94 -8.73 -18.68 2.46
N LEU A 95 -8.82 -19.90 2.98
CA LEU A 95 -7.77 -20.52 3.80
C LEU A 95 -6.47 -20.77 3.03
N ALA A 96 -6.57 -21.03 1.73
CA ALA A 96 -5.44 -21.15 0.81
C ALA A 96 -4.80 -19.80 0.45
N GLY A 97 -5.32 -18.69 0.98
CA GLY A 97 -4.74 -17.36 0.81
C GLY A 97 -5.52 -16.40 -0.07
N PHE A 98 -6.71 -16.76 -0.54
CA PHE A 98 -7.54 -15.87 -1.35
C PHE A 98 -8.20 -14.77 -0.51
N VAL A 99 -8.20 -13.54 -1.01
CA VAL A 99 -8.73 -12.36 -0.30
C VAL A 99 -9.85 -11.71 -1.13
N PRO A 100 -11.12 -12.08 -0.93
CA PRO A 100 -12.24 -11.68 -1.80
C PRO A 100 -12.87 -10.32 -1.46
N TRP A 101 -12.33 -9.59 -0.50
CA TRP A 101 -12.96 -8.38 0.01
C TRP A 101 -12.66 -7.17 -0.88
N VAL A 102 -13.64 -6.26 -1.02
CA VAL A 102 -13.48 -5.04 -1.81
C VAL A 102 -12.28 -4.22 -1.32
N GLY A 103 -11.43 -3.77 -2.26
CA GLY A 103 -10.21 -3.02 -1.96
C GLY A 103 -8.98 -3.91 -1.69
N TRP A 104 -9.15 -5.23 -1.76
CA TRP A 104 -8.09 -6.23 -1.66
C TRP A 104 -7.83 -6.97 -2.97
N ASP A 105 -8.20 -6.36 -4.10
CA ASP A 105 -8.03 -6.97 -5.42
C ASP A 105 -6.55 -7.29 -5.70
N GLY A 106 -6.27 -8.56 -5.98
CA GLY A 106 -4.92 -9.07 -6.23
C GLY A 106 -4.04 -9.21 -4.98
N TRP A 107 -4.57 -8.98 -3.78
CA TRP A 107 -3.87 -9.30 -2.54
C TRP A 107 -3.97 -10.78 -2.23
N GLU A 108 -2.91 -11.31 -1.62
CA GLU A 108 -2.82 -12.73 -1.28
C GLU A 108 -2.29 -12.90 0.15
N VAL A 109 -2.74 -13.95 0.84
CA VAL A 109 -2.24 -14.32 2.16
C VAL A 109 -1.43 -15.62 2.06
N HIS A 110 -0.17 -15.58 2.43
CA HIS A 110 0.73 -16.74 2.41
C HIS A 110 1.41 -16.91 3.75
N ASN A 111 1.30 -18.10 4.35
CA ASN A 111 1.93 -18.42 5.65
C ASN A 111 1.63 -17.40 6.77
N GLY A 112 0.42 -16.81 6.76
CA GLY A 112 0.00 -15.79 7.73
C GLY A 112 0.52 -14.37 7.44
N TYR A 113 1.22 -14.15 6.33
CA TYR A 113 1.65 -12.83 5.86
C TYR A 113 0.77 -12.38 4.70
N LEU A 114 0.55 -11.07 4.62
CA LEU A 114 -0.28 -10.44 3.61
C LEU A 114 0.60 -9.79 2.54
N PHE A 115 0.38 -10.13 1.28
CA PHE A 115 1.20 -9.68 0.15
C PHE A 115 0.41 -8.74 -0.76
N PRO A 116 0.95 -7.55 -1.08
CA PRO A 116 0.36 -6.70 -2.10
C PRO A 116 0.54 -7.30 -3.50
N PRO A 117 -0.30 -6.91 -4.48
CA PRO A 117 -0.24 -7.42 -5.84
C PRO A 117 1.14 -7.18 -6.47
N GLY A 118 1.72 -8.25 -7.03
CA GLY A 118 3.04 -8.24 -7.67
C GLY A 118 4.23 -8.48 -6.72
N TYR A 119 4.01 -8.55 -5.41
CA TYR A 119 5.08 -8.80 -4.44
C TYR A 119 5.15 -10.28 -4.07
N ARG A 120 6.37 -10.82 -4.06
CA ARG A 120 6.66 -12.21 -3.64
C ARG A 120 7.47 -12.31 -2.34
N ARG A 121 8.00 -11.18 -1.85
CA ARG A 121 8.83 -11.07 -0.64
C ARG A 121 8.44 -9.81 0.12
N GLY A 122 8.71 -9.80 1.43
CA GLY A 122 8.35 -8.68 2.30
C GLY A 122 6.85 -8.60 2.58
N GLY A 123 6.21 -9.74 2.82
CA GLY A 123 4.81 -9.79 3.23
C GLY A 123 4.62 -9.08 4.57
N ILE A 124 3.46 -8.47 4.74
CA ILE A 124 3.08 -7.69 5.91
C ILE A 124 2.57 -8.69 6.97
N PRO A 125 3.27 -8.88 8.10
CA PRO A 125 2.77 -9.72 9.19
C PRO A 125 1.56 -9.04 9.87
N PRO A 126 0.70 -9.80 10.55
CA PRO A 126 -0.46 -9.24 11.25
C PRO A 126 -0.08 -8.14 12.26
N GLY A 127 1.09 -8.26 12.91
CA GLY A 127 1.62 -7.26 13.84
C GLY A 127 1.82 -5.88 13.20
N GLU A 128 2.29 -5.82 11.96
CA GLU A 128 2.48 -4.56 11.24
C GLU A 128 1.14 -3.92 10.86
N PHE A 129 0.12 -4.74 10.57
CA PHE A 129 -1.23 -4.23 10.33
C PHE A 129 -1.80 -3.54 11.58
N PHE A 130 -1.56 -4.08 12.77
CA PHE A 130 -1.94 -3.42 14.02
C PHE A 130 -1.11 -2.16 14.30
N ALA A 131 0.15 -2.13 13.86
CA ALA A 131 1.01 -0.97 14.00
C ALA A 131 0.55 0.24 13.16
N LEU A 132 -0.22 0.04 12.07
CA LEU A 132 -0.71 1.12 11.20
C LEU A 132 -1.43 2.24 11.94
N VAL A 133 -2.23 1.91 12.96
CA VAL A 133 -2.96 2.93 13.74
C VAL A 133 -1.97 3.82 14.50
N PHE A 134 -0.96 3.21 15.12
CA PHE A 134 0.10 3.93 15.83
C PHE A 134 0.94 4.77 14.88
N TYR A 135 1.28 4.25 13.70
CA TYR A 135 2.00 5.03 12.69
C TYR A 135 1.21 6.25 12.24
N ARG A 136 -0.10 6.11 12.01
CA ARG A 136 -0.96 7.26 11.66
C ARG A 136 -0.96 8.31 12.77
N GLN A 137 -1.07 7.89 14.03
CA GLN A 137 -1.01 8.81 15.16
C GLN A 137 0.35 9.52 15.25
N GLN A 138 1.44 8.77 15.09
CA GLN A 138 2.80 9.29 15.12
C GLN A 138 3.05 10.31 14.00
N VAL A 139 2.59 10.02 12.78
CA VAL A 139 2.67 10.95 11.65
C VAL A 139 1.90 12.25 11.94
N SER A 140 0.69 12.16 12.50
CA SER A 140 -0.09 13.34 12.88
C SER A 140 0.61 14.19 13.93
N GLU A 141 1.23 13.58 14.95
CA GLU A 141 2.01 14.32 15.95
C GLU A 141 3.25 14.97 15.36
N TYR A 142 3.98 14.28 14.47
CA TYR A 142 5.10 14.89 13.77
C TYR A 142 4.68 16.08 12.91
N GLN A 143 3.54 15.98 12.22
CA GLN A 143 3.01 17.10 11.44
C GLN A 143 2.65 18.29 12.34
N ARG A 144 2.02 18.04 13.49
CA ARG A 144 1.70 19.08 14.49
C ARG A 144 2.96 19.77 15.02
N LEU A 145 3.97 19.00 15.42
CA LEU A 145 5.23 19.54 15.92
C LEU A 145 5.99 20.32 14.85
N ASN A 146 6.05 19.81 13.61
CA ASN A 146 6.67 20.50 12.50
C ASN A 146 5.98 21.84 12.19
N ALA A 147 4.65 21.90 12.27
CA ALA A 147 3.92 23.16 12.11
C ALA A 147 4.28 24.17 13.21
N GLN A 148 4.40 23.73 14.46
CA GLN A 148 4.82 24.60 15.58
C GLN A 148 6.25 25.10 15.43
N LEU A 149 7.18 24.24 15.03
CA LEU A 149 8.57 24.61 14.80
C LEU A 149 8.68 25.62 13.66
N ARG A 150 7.96 25.41 12.56
CA ARG A 150 7.91 26.37 11.45
C ARG A 150 7.35 27.72 11.88
N ALA A 151 6.31 27.75 12.71
CA ALA A 151 5.77 28.99 13.26
C ALA A 151 6.78 29.72 14.17
N LYS A 152 7.51 28.97 15.00
CA LYS A 152 8.59 29.54 15.84
C LYS A 152 9.74 30.10 15.01
N LEU A 153 10.17 29.38 13.98
CA LEU A 153 11.20 29.84 13.05
C LEU A 153 10.77 31.14 12.37
N ALA A 154 9.55 31.18 11.82
CA ALA A 154 9.02 32.40 11.20
C ALA A 154 8.95 33.58 12.19
N ALA A 155 8.57 33.34 13.45
CA ALA A 155 8.54 34.39 14.46
C ALA A 155 9.94 34.89 14.85
N LEU A 156 10.93 33.99 14.93
CA LEU A 156 12.33 34.35 15.20
C LEU A 156 12.95 35.06 14.00
N GLU A 157 12.69 34.62 12.78
CA GLU A 157 13.10 35.29 11.55
C GLU A 157 12.49 36.69 11.45
N ALA A 158 11.23 36.88 11.86
CA ALA A 158 10.62 38.20 11.93
C ALA A 158 11.27 39.12 12.98
N GLN A 159 11.74 38.56 14.11
CA GLN A 159 12.49 39.31 15.14
C GLN A 159 13.94 39.61 14.72
N GLN A 160 14.55 38.69 13.98
CA GLN A 160 15.91 38.81 13.46
C GLN A 160 15.98 39.59 12.15
N THR A 161 14.86 39.76 11.43
CA THR A 161 14.74 40.73 10.35
C THR A 161 15.03 42.08 11.00
N PRO A 162 16.26 42.59 10.87
CA PRO A 162 16.60 43.81 11.55
C PRO A 162 15.72 44.88 10.90
N SER A 163 15.07 45.71 11.71
CA SER A 163 15.07 47.13 11.42
C SER A 163 16.51 47.43 11.00
N ALA A 164 16.74 47.60 9.69
CA ALA A 164 18.08 47.60 9.10
C ALA A 164 19.00 48.35 10.07
N PRO A 165 20.20 47.85 10.43
CA PRO A 165 21.11 48.70 11.18
C PRO A 165 21.21 49.93 10.30
N ALA A 166 20.61 51.02 10.76
CA ALA A 166 20.85 52.33 10.22
C ALA A 166 22.32 52.49 10.58
N VAL A 167 23.20 51.99 9.70
CA VAL A 167 24.57 52.42 9.62
C VAL A 167 24.37 53.91 9.55
N ASP A 168 24.64 54.57 10.67
CA ASP A 168 24.38 55.98 10.84
C ASP A 168 24.86 56.65 9.56
N PRO A 169 24.00 57.40 8.85
CA PRO A 169 24.40 58.04 7.60
C PRO A 169 25.71 58.82 7.76
N ALA A 170 26.03 59.27 8.98
CA ALA A 170 27.33 59.83 9.34
C ALA A 170 28.50 58.83 9.24
N ILE A 171 28.36 57.60 9.74
CA ILE A 171 29.40 56.56 9.63
C ILE A 171 29.59 56.16 8.16
N ARG A 172 28.50 56.12 7.38
CA ARG A 172 28.56 55.80 5.95
C ARG A 172 29.26 56.90 5.14
N SER A 173 28.97 58.16 5.42
CA SER A 173 29.64 59.29 4.78
C SER A 173 31.12 59.40 5.19
N GLN A 174 31.44 59.11 6.46
CA GLN A 174 32.82 59.05 6.94
C GLN A 174 33.64 57.97 6.23
N LEU A 175 33.09 56.76 6.06
CA LEU A 175 33.77 55.69 5.32
C LEU A 175 33.97 56.05 3.84
N GLN A 176 33.01 56.71 3.20
CA GLN A 176 33.15 57.19 1.82
C GLN A 176 34.23 58.28 1.70
N ALA A 177 34.25 59.25 2.62
CA ALA A 177 35.27 60.27 2.66
C ALA A 177 36.68 59.68 2.85
N LEU A 178 36.81 58.69 3.75
CA LEU A 178 38.07 57.99 3.99
C LEU A 178 38.54 57.22 2.76
N ALA A 179 37.62 56.54 2.05
CA ALA A 179 37.94 55.81 0.82
C ALA A 179 38.46 56.74 -0.29
N VAL A 180 37.86 57.93 -0.44
CA VAL A 180 38.33 58.95 -1.39
C VAL A 180 39.73 59.46 -1.02
N GLN A 181 40.00 59.69 0.26
CA GLN A 181 41.33 60.09 0.73
C GLN A 181 42.40 59.04 0.44
N VAL A 182 42.10 57.76 0.69
CA VAL A 182 43.05 56.66 0.40
C VAL A 182 43.33 56.56 -1.10
N GLN A 183 42.33 56.74 -1.96
CA GLN A 183 42.51 56.76 -3.42
C GLN A 183 43.36 57.95 -3.88
N SER A 184 43.13 59.14 -3.32
CA SER A 184 43.93 60.33 -3.62
C SER A 184 45.40 60.13 -3.25
N LEU A 185 45.65 59.64 -2.03
CA LEU A 185 47.01 59.36 -1.55
C LEU A 185 47.70 58.27 -2.38
N GLY A 186 46.95 57.24 -2.79
CA GLY A 186 47.46 56.20 -3.70
C GLY A 186 47.86 56.76 -5.07
N GLY A 187 47.06 57.69 -5.62
CA GLY A 187 47.38 58.37 -6.88
C GLY A 187 48.61 59.29 -6.78
N GLU A 188 48.74 60.03 -5.68
CA GLU A 188 49.91 60.89 -5.42
C GLU A 188 51.20 60.07 -5.26
N LEU A 189 51.14 58.95 -4.54
CA LEU A 189 52.28 58.02 -4.40
C LEU A 189 52.67 57.41 -5.74
N ALA A 190 51.70 57.00 -6.57
CA ALA A 190 51.97 56.49 -7.91
C ALA A 190 52.63 57.55 -8.82
N ALA A 191 52.16 58.79 -8.75
CA ALA A 191 52.74 59.90 -9.51
C ALA A 191 54.17 60.26 -9.05
N LEU A 192 54.45 60.19 -7.74
CA LEU A 192 55.79 60.36 -7.20
C LEU A 192 56.72 59.21 -7.60
N GLY A 193 56.24 57.97 -7.58
CA GLY A 193 56.97 56.80 -8.08
C GLY A 193 57.37 56.95 -9.55
N ALA A 194 56.42 57.32 -10.41
CA ALA A 194 56.68 57.53 -11.84
C ALA A 194 57.70 58.68 -12.11
N ARG A 195 57.70 59.73 -11.30
CA ARG A 195 58.68 60.82 -11.40
C ARG A 195 60.09 60.40 -11.00
N LEU A 196 60.22 59.55 -9.98
CA LEU A 196 61.50 59.02 -9.54
C LEU A 196 62.08 58.01 -10.54
N GLU A 197 61.24 57.16 -11.14
CA GLU A 197 61.67 56.21 -12.17
C GLU A 197 62.06 56.90 -13.49
N GLY A 198 61.35 57.96 -13.86
CA GLY A 198 61.68 58.79 -15.03
C GLY A 198 62.96 59.62 -14.87
N ALA A 199 63.31 60.03 -13.65
CA ALA A 199 64.54 60.76 -13.36
C ALA A 199 65.80 59.87 -13.34
N ALA A 200 65.64 58.54 -13.19
CA ALA A 200 66.75 57.59 -13.16
C ALA A 200 67.21 57.10 -14.55
N HIS A 201 66.52 57.48 -15.63
CA HIS A 201 66.82 57.08 -17.02
C HIS A 201 67.26 58.26 -17.92
N GLY A 202 67.68 59.38 -17.32
CA GLY A 202 68.20 60.57 -18.01
C GLY A 202 69.71 60.74 -17.85
#